data_AF-A0A946GXR4-F1
#
_entry.id   AF-A0A946GXR4-F1
#
_cell.length_a   1.000
_cell.length_b   1.000
_cell.length_c   1.000
_cell.angle_alpha   90.00
_cell.angle_beta   90.00
_cell.angle_gamma   90.00
#
_symmetry.space_group_name_H-M   'P 1'
#
loop_
_entity.id
_entity.type
_entity.pdbx_description
1 polymer ?
#
loop_
_entity_poly.entity_id
_entity_poly.type
_entity_poly.pdbx_seq_one_letter_code
_entity_poly.pdbx_strand_id
1 'polypeptide(L)'
;MSSEIEFSLADIKILAGVEGIDVLIDGQREATLQFGDATTFQVEAGERTVQTILHGMLVRRSKVLTLFAEEGGHVAVVGKYSRFWGNINLKVVQGSSAGHRTGS
;
A
#
# COMPACT_ATOMS: atom_id res chain seq x y z
N MET A 1 7.16 -16.37 -11.17
CA MET A 1 7.42 -16.43 -9.72
C MET A 1 6.64 -15.29 -9.09
N SER A 2 5.56 -15.58 -8.35
CA SER A 2 4.62 -14.59 -7.82
C SER A 2 4.85 -14.30 -6.33
N SER A 3 4.35 -13.17 -5.87
CA SER A 3 4.36 -12.68 -4.50
C SER A 3 3.06 -11.91 -4.24
N GLU A 4 2.76 -11.64 -2.99
CA GLU A 4 1.52 -10.96 -2.59
C GLU A 4 1.80 -9.64 -1.89
N ILE A 5 1.06 -8.61 -2.28
CA ILE A 5 0.99 -7.34 -1.55
C ILE A 5 -0.42 -7.19 -1.00
N GLU A 6 -0.58 -7.34 0.31
CA GLU A 6 -1.80 -6.92 1.01
C GLU A 6 -1.73 -5.41 1.21
N PHE A 7 -2.75 -4.70 0.74
CA PHE A 7 -2.86 -3.25 0.87
C PHE A 7 -4.10 -2.91 1.68
N SER A 8 -3.94 -2.07 2.70
CA SER A 8 -5.05 -1.57 3.50
C SER A 8 -5.01 -0.06 3.64
N LEU A 9 -6.19 0.56 3.62
CA LEU A 9 -6.35 1.97 3.98
C LEU A 9 -6.91 2.07 5.37
N ALA A 10 -6.19 2.76 6.26
CA ALA A 10 -6.69 2.98 7.61
C ALA A 10 -8.02 3.74 7.56
N ASP A 11 -9.02 3.19 8.26
CA ASP A 11 -10.33 3.81 8.40
C ASP A 11 -10.20 5.21 9.03
N ILE A 12 -10.91 6.16 8.44
CA ILE A 12 -11.15 7.47 9.02
C ILE A 12 -12.65 7.71 9.01
N LYS A 13 -13.22 8.00 10.19
CA LYS A 13 -14.67 8.03 10.41
C LYS A 13 -15.48 8.88 9.41
N ILE A 14 -14.90 9.91 8.80
CA ILE A 14 -15.39 10.60 7.59
C ILE A 14 -14.33 11.64 7.18
N LEU A 15 -13.98 11.65 5.88
CA LEU A 15 -13.32 12.78 5.22
C LEU A 15 -14.18 13.16 4.03
N ALA A 16 -14.98 14.21 4.18
CA ALA A 16 -15.91 14.64 3.15
C ALA A 16 -15.17 15.08 1.87
N GLY A 17 -15.72 14.74 0.71
CA GLY A 17 -15.19 15.16 -0.59
C GLY A 17 -14.06 14.29 -1.14
N VAL A 18 -13.86 13.08 -0.59
CA VAL A 18 -13.04 12.04 -1.23
C VAL A 18 -13.93 11.19 -2.13
N GLU A 19 -13.52 11.07 -3.39
CA GLU A 19 -14.21 10.30 -4.42
C GLU A 19 -13.65 8.88 -4.52
N GLY A 20 -12.34 8.73 -4.30
CA GLY A 20 -11.67 7.44 -4.29
C GLY A 20 -10.16 7.57 -4.17
N ILE A 21 -9.50 6.44 -3.94
CA ILE A 21 -8.06 6.35 -3.78
C ILE A 21 -7.54 5.29 -4.75
N ASP A 22 -6.91 5.72 -5.82
CA ASP A 22 -6.24 4.79 -6.72
C ASP A 22 -4.98 4.24 -6.04
N VAL A 23 -4.80 2.93 -6.11
CA VAL A 23 -3.58 2.23 -5.74
C VAL A 23 -2.83 1.87 -7.01
N LEU A 24 -1.57 2.29 -7.07
CA LEU A 24 -0.68 2.03 -8.19
C LEU A 24 0.45 1.11 -7.75
N ILE A 25 0.67 0.03 -8.50
CA ILE A 25 1.84 -0.84 -8.39
C ILE A 25 2.67 -0.67 -9.66
N ASP A 26 3.95 -0.34 -9.52
CA ASP A 26 4.87 -0.12 -10.64
C ASP A 26 4.35 0.90 -11.67
N GLY A 27 3.62 1.89 -11.17
CA GLY A 27 3.01 2.96 -11.96
C GLY A 27 1.71 2.57 -12.68
N GLN A 28 1.26 1.32 -12.58
CA GLN A 28 -0.02 0.86 -13.12
C GLN A 28 -1.11 0.91 -12.06
N ARG A 29 -2.32 1.37 -12.44
CA ARG A 29 -3.45 1.43 -11.52
C ARG A 29 -4.07 0.04 -11.39
N GLU A 30 -3.97 -0.53 -10.20
CA GLU A 30 -4.47 -1.88 -9.89
C GLU A 30 -5.89 -1.84 -9.30
N ALA A 31 -6.19 -0.84 -8.46
CA ALA A 31 -7.50 -0.70 -7.84
C ALA A 31 -7.83 0.75 -7.48
N THR A 32 -9.11 1.00 -7.23
CA THR A 32 -9.62 2.21 -6.58
C THR A 32 -10.34 1.81 -5.29
N LEU A 33 -9.93 2.38 -4.16
CA LEU A 33 -10.39 2.01 -2.82
C LEU A 33 -10.96 3.22 -2.06
N GLN A 34 -11.64 2.95 -0.95
CA GLN A 34 -12.08 3.91 0.07
C GLN A 34 -11.33 3.69 1.40
N PHE A 35 -11.43 4.64 2.32
CA PHE A 35 -10.88 4.45 3.67
C PHE A 35 -11.57 3.28 4.39
N GLY A 36 -10.78 2.43 5.05
CA GLY A 36 -11.24 1.21 5.68
C GLY A 36 -11.15 -0.02 4.76
N ASP A 37 -10.98 0.16 3.45
CA ASP A 37 -10.85 -0.97 2.53
C ASP A 37 -9.49 -1.65 2.63
N ALA A 38 -9.49 -2.94 2.32
CA ALA A 38 -8.29 -3.74 2.13
C ALA A 38 -8.43 -4.62 0.88
N THR A 39 -7.31 -4.90 0.22
CA THR A 39 -7.25 -5.77 -0.95
C THR A 39 -5.88 -6.42 -1.06
N THR A 40 -5.75 -7.47 -1.86
CA THR A 40 -4.49 -8.19 -2.08
C THR A 40 -4.19 -8.21 -3.57
N PHE A 41 -2.95 -7.87 -3.92
CA PHE A 41 -2.46 -7.88 -5.29
C PHE A 41 -1.46 -9.00 -5.49
N GLN A 42 -1.62 -9.73 -6.60
CA GLN A 42 -0.60 -10.66 -7.08
C GLN A 42 0.41 -9.88 -7.90
N VAL A 43 1.67 -9.92 -7.49
CA VAL A 43 2.78 -9.24 -8.18
C VAL A 43 3.87 -10.26 -8.48
N GLU A 44 4.80 -9.94 -9.38
CA GLU A 44 5.98 -10.77 -9.53
C GLU A 44 6.98 -10.47 -8.41
N ALA A 45 7.85 -11.44 -8.09
CA ALA A 45 8.89 -11.23 -7.10
C ALA A 45 9.89 -10.13 -7.54
N GLY A 46 10.57 -9.51 -6.57
CA GLY A 46 11.58 -8.49 -6.80
C GLY A 46 11.24 -7.13 -6.20
N GLU A 47 11.97 -6.10 -6.65
CA GLU A 47 11.68 -4.71 -6.25
C GLU A 47 10.35 -4.26 -6.86
N ARG A 48 9.48 -3.70 -6.02
CA ARG A 48 8.19 -3.16 -6.39
C ARG A 48 8.03 -1.76 -5.84
N THR A 49 7.22 -0.96 -6.53
CA THR A 49 6.86 0.38 -6.10
C THR A 49 5.36 0.48 -5.89
N VAL A 50 4.96 1.10 -4.78
CA VAL A 50 3.55 1.35 -4.45
C VAL A 50 3.34 2.85 -4.29
N GLN A 51 2.29 3.36 -4.92
CA GLN A 51 1.85 4.75 -4.81
C GLN A 51 0.33 4.79 -4.67
N THR A 52 -0.20 5.87 -4.10
CA THR A 52 -1.63 6.16 -4.15
C THR A 52 -1.91 7.53 -4.74
N ILE A 53 -3.09 7.67 -5.35
CA ILE A 53 -3.65 8.95 -5.81
C ILE A 53 -5.00 9.13 -5.12
N LEU A 54 -5.06 10.09 -4.20
CA LEU A 54 -6.30 10.52 -3.57
C LEU A 54 -7.05 11.45 -4.54
N HIS A 55 -8.25 11.05 -4.92
CA HIS A 55 -9.18 11.84 -5.71
C HIS A 55 -10.23 12.47 -4.80
N GLY A 56 -10.39 13.78 -4.94
CA GLY A 56 -11.37 14.59 -4.23
C GLY A 56 -11.37 15.98 -4.83
N MET A 57 -11.73 17.01 -4.06
CA MET A 57 -11.66 18.41 -4.54
C MET A 57 -10.27 18.78 -5.11
N LEU A 58 -9.21 18.14 -4.62
CA LEU A 58 -7.86 18.19 -5.18
C LEU A 58 -7.32 16.77 -5.37
N VAL A 59 -6.63 16.54 -6.49
CA VAL A 59 -5.90 15.30 -6.74
C VAL A 59 -4.54 15.35 -6.04
N ARG A 60 -4.26 14.38 -5.16
CA ARG A 60 -3.02 14.33 -4.37
C ARG A 60 -2.36 12.97 -4.45
N ARG A 61 -1.09 12.95 -4.85
CA ARG A 61 -0.27 11.74 -4.88
C ARG A 61 0.45 11.53 -3.56
N SER A 62 0.58 10.28 -3.12
CA SER A 62 1.51 9.91 -2.07
C SER A 62 2.95 9.99 -2.56
N LYS A 63 3.90 9.94 -1.62
CA LYS A 63 5.26 9.51 -1.95
C LYS A 63 5.23 8.08 -2.48
N VAL A 64 6.19 7.76 -3.35
CA VAL A 64 6.42 6.39 -3.81
C VAL A 64 7.07 5.60 -2.67
N LEU A 65 6.52 4.43 -2.37
CA LEU A 65 7.09 3.46 -1.45
C LEU A 65 7.74 2.36 -2.28
N THR A 66 9.06 2.20 -2.15
CA THR A 66 9.78 1.04 -2.70
C THR A 66 9.82 -0.07 -1.66
N LEU A 67 9.53 -1.30 -2.08
CA LEU A 67 9.59 -2.50 -1.25
C LEU A 67 10.15 -3.68 -2.05
N PHE A 68 10.54 -4.74 -1.36
CA PHE A 68 10.98 -5.98 -1.99
C PHE A 68 9.96 -7.09 -1.70
N ALA A 69 9.41 -7.67 -2.75
CA ALA A 69 8.44 -8.76 -2.69
C ALA A 69 9.20 -10.08 -2.91
N GLU A 70 9.36 -10.87 -1.85
CA GLU A 70 10.03 -12.17 -1.94
C GLU A 70 9.17 -13.17 -2.74
N GLU A 71 9.81 -14.09 -3.47
CA GLU A 71 9.09 -15.15 -4.17
C GLU A 71 8.29 -16.03 -3.20
N GLY A 72 6.99 -16.20 -3.46
CA GLY A 72 6.06 -16.88 -2.55
C GLY A 72 5.82 -16.13 -1.24
N GLY A 73 6.37 -14.92 -1.10
CA GLY A 73 6.27 -14.08 0.08
C GLY A 73 4.99 -13.25 0.10
N HIS A 74 4.81 -12.57 1.23
CA HIS A 74 3.68 -11.69 1.49
C HIS A 74 4.17 -10.40 2.18
N VAL A 75 3.80 -9.25 1.63
CA VAL A 75 4.15 -7.93 2.17
C VAL A 75 2.87 -7.15 2.45
N ALA A 76 2.66 -6.73 3.69
CA ALA A 76 1.54 -5.86 4.03
C ALA A 76 1.94 -4.39 3.96
N VAL A 77 1.11 -3.58 3.31
CA VAL A 77 1.26 -2.13 3.15
C VAL A 77 0.02 -1.45 3.72
N VAL A 78 0.22 -0.44 4.57
CA VAL A 78 -0.85 0.39 5.09
C VAL A 78 -0.72 1.83 4.59
N GLY A 79 -1.81 2.36 4.04
CA GLY A 79 -1.98 3.77 3.74
C GLY A 79 -2.73 4.49 4.85
N LYS A 80 -2.18 5.62 5.32
CA LYS A 80 -2.81 6.48 6.33
C LYS A 80 -2.89 7.92 5.85
N TYR A 81 -4.09 8.52 5.92
CA TYR A 81 -4.26 9.93 5.59
C TYR A 81 -3.48 10.83 6.55
N SER A 82 -2.70 11.77 6.00
CA SER A 82 -2.00 12.79 6.74
C SER A 82 -2.70 14.13 6.58
N ARG A 83 -3.27 14.64 7.67
CA ARG A 83 -3.84 16.00 7.70
C ARG A 83 -2.81 17.10 7.44
N PHE A 84 -1.55 16.87 7.83
CA PHE A 84 -0.49 17.86 7.67
C PHE A 84 -0.05 18.01 6.19
N TRP A 85 -0.05 16.90 5.43
CA TRP A 85 0.39 16.88 4.04
C TRP A 85 -0.77 16.82 3.02
N GLY A 86 -1.99 16.55 3.48
CA GLY A 86 -3.17 16.42 2.63
C GLY A 86 -3.10 15.22 1.67
N ASN A 87 -2.31 14.20 1.99
CA ASN A 87 -2.11 13.01 1.15
C ASN A 87 -2.07 11.73 2.01
N ILE A 88 -1.86 10.60 1.35
CA ILE A 88 -1.72 9.30 2.01
C ILE A 88 -0.25 9.00 2.23
N ASN A 89 0.11 8.66 3.46
CA ASN A 89 1.41 8.13 3.82
C ASN A 89 1.37 6.60 3.79
N LEU A 90 2.24 6.00 2.98
CA LEU A 90 2.37 4.56 2.86
C LEU A 90 3.48 4.04 3.77
N LYS A 91 3.28 2.87 4.38
CA LYS A 91 4.28 2.16 5.18
C LYS A 91 4.13 0.66 5.00
N VAL A 92 5.25 -0.05 4.90
CA VAL A 92 5.26 -1.51 5.08
C VAL A 92 5.00 -1.83 6.55
N VAL A 93 4.07 -2.74 6.79
CA VAL A 93 3.83 -3.35 8.09
C VAL A 93 4.36 -4.77 7.97
N GLN A 94 5.54 -5.03 8.52
CA GLN A 94 6.10 -6.37 8.48
C GLN A 94 5.12 -7.36 9.15
N GLY A 95 4.64 -8.34 8.39
CA GLY A 95 4.37 -9.65 8.94
C GLY A 95 5.73 -10.27 9.25
N SER A 96 6.09 -10.37 10.54
CA SER A 96 7.29 -11.09 10.97
C SER A 96 7.33 -12.48 10.34
N SER A 97 8.22 -12.69 9.39
CA SER A 97 8.71 -14.03 9.06
C SER A 97 10.24 -13.99 9.01
N ALA A 98 10.82 -15.06 9.57
CA ALA A 98 12.24 -15.39 9.61
C ALA A 98 13.16 -14.66 10.62
N GLY A 99 12.96 -14.97 11.90
CA GLY A 99 14.10 -15.23 12.79
C GLY A 99 14.55 -16.68 12.64
N HIS A 100 15.18 -17.03 11.50
CA HIS A 100 15.86 -18.32 11.34
C HIS A 100 17.12 -18.29 12.23
N ARG A 101 16.98 -18.70 13.50
CA ARG A 101 18.14 -18.99 14.35
C ARG A 101 18.73 -20.33 13.88
N THR A 102 19.65 -20.27 12.93
CA THR A 102 20.75 -21.22 12.92
C THR A 102 21.68 -20.81 14.05
N GLY A 103 21.63 -21.54 15.16
CA GLY A 103 22.57 -21.44 16.27
C GLY A 103 22.98 -22.84 16.65
N SER A 104 24.25 -23.13 16.35
CA SER A 104 25.04 -24.36 16.50
C SER A 104 24.80 -25.18 17.76
#